data_AF-A0A7R9KV02-F1
#
_entry.id   AF-A0A7R9KV02-F1
#
_cell.length_a   1.000
_cell.length_b   1.000
_cell.length_c   1.000
_cell.angle_alpha   90.00
_cell.angle_beta   90.00
_cell.angle_gamma   90.00
#
_symmetry.space_group_name_H-M   'P 1'
#
loop_
_entity.id
_entity.type
_entity.pdbx_description
1 polymer ?
#
loop_
_entity_poly.entity_id
_entity_poly.type
_entity_poly.pdbx_seq_one_letter_code
_entity_poly.pdbx_strand_id
1 'polypeptide(L)'
;MDCATNSMNTSNGIKESDSEAKNLTIERKKMIKEIDKSLRESLEEIEQMEESINNSMDNTVSKPLDTPIKTTVKKSNEQSSVNDKPINKTINKLNDKPKKKTTDKLLNNKTIGPLPAVEAKTFAEKLAVKSESGNNGSLNRLLYDEGFGWARTDYECELCCVVYPIEELVAMISCTHNACRQCLTKYYCVQIRERQRLVICCPFCDEPAIDPDDDDTVFDYLALLDQLVRHHVPTDVYELFQRKCRDRALMRDPNFQWCTQCSSGFIAPNLQALTLMCPDCKNLTCTQCKKKWKKQHFGITCEQFAEWEKANDPSFAEQQLDKHLKEFGIDCPNCKFKYQLAKGGCMHFRCIQCSYDFCGGCQRPFKMGNRCGVSPFCEKLGLHSHHPRNCLFYLRDKDTQELQSLLDKENIKYKTKLDSDHKSTRCPVMEQKDTDNGMRDEACGRYVENAGLCRLHYKEYLGDLIWKAGLDPILVFNTDELELVLKRENIQLPDKNRDYNNWYDKELYTQRLLDMILEKIPLKNEC
;
A
#
# COMPACT_ATOMS: atom_id res chain seq x y z
N MET A 1 49.35 54.07 53.72
CA MET A 1 47.96 53.57 53.77
C MET A 1 47.88 52.39 52.81
N ASP A 2 48.65 51.32 53.03
CA ASP A 2 48.50 50.28 54.08
C ASP A 2 47.22 49.46 53.85
N CYS A 3 47.18 48.13 53.87
CA CYS A 3 48.18 47.07 53.92
C CYS A 3 47.45 45.74 53.58
N ALA A 4 48.22 44.68 53.42
CA ALA A 4 47.90 43.37 52.85
C ALA A 4 47.06 42.38 53.70
N THR A 5 46.87 41.18 53.12
CA THR A 5 46.43 39.88 53.67
C THR A 5 44.92 39.63 53.68
N ASN A 6 44.36 38.46 53.31
CA ASN A 6 44.83 37.12 53.63
C ASN A 6 44.22 36.01 52.72
N SER A 7 45.00 34.95 52.54
CA SER A 7 44.62 33.63 52.03
C SER A 7 43.93 32.79 53.13
N MET A 8 43.35 31.64 52.75
CA MET A 8 42.88 30.48 53.54
C MET A 8 41.38 30.36 53.84
N ASN A 9 40.69 29.50 53.07
CA ASN A 9 40.12 28.22 53.56
C ASN A 9 39.19 27.58 52.51
N THR A 10 39.73 26.71 51.65
CA THR A 10 38.97 25.81 50.77
C THR A 10 39.47 24.38 50.94
N SER A 11 38.98 23.67 51.95
CA SER A 11 39.32 22.24 52.11
C SER A 11 38.32 21.37 52.90
N ASN A 12 37.23 21.92 53.44
CA ASN A 12 36.25 21.12 54.21
C ASN A 12 34.91 20.84 53.51
N GLY A 13 34.57 21.50 52.39
CA GLY A 13 33.27 21.32 51.72
C GLY A 13 33.18 20.19 50.68
N ILE A 14 34.29 19.52 50.34
CA ILE A 14 34.34 18.51 49.25
C ILE A 14 34.24 17.07 49.81
N LYS A 15 34.43 16.86 51.12
CA LYS A 15 34.40 15.51 51.71
C LYS A 15 33.01 15.05 52.14
N GLU A 16 32.07 15.96 52.39
CA GLU A 16 30.70 15.59 52.81
C GLU A 16 29.83 15.16 51.63
N SER A 17 29.92 15.85 50.48
CA SER A 17 29.12 15.55 49.28
C SER A 17 29.43 14.20 48.61
N ASP A 18 30.68 13.75 48.69
CA ASP A 18 31.12 12.45 48.15
C ASP A 18 30.65 11.25 49.01
N SER A 19 30.34 11.48 50.29
CA SER A 19 29.86 10.45 51.21
C SER A 19 28.35 10.18 51.04
N GLU A 20 27.55 11.23 50.81
CA GLU A 20 26.13 11.12 50.52
C GLU A 20 25.87 10.45 49.16
N ALA A 21 26.63 10.80 48.12
CA ALA A 21 26.50 10.18 46.80
C ALA A 21 26.81 8.67 46.81
N LYS A 22 27.78 8.24 47.63
CA LYS A 22 28.11 6.83 47.82
C LYS A 22 27.01 6.08 48.59
N ASN A 23 26.42 6.69 49.62
CA ASN A 23 25.33 6.09 50.37
C ASN A 23 24.06 5.90 49.53
N LEU A 24 23.67 6.90 48.73
CA LEU A 24 22.54 6.81 47.78
C LEU A 24 22.74 5.70 46.73
N THR A 25 23.98 5.48 46.29
CA THR A 25 24.32 4.41 45.35
C THR A 25 24.22 3.02 45.99
N ILE A 26 24.53 2.90 47.28
CA ILE A 26 24.43 1.64 48.04
C ILE A 26 22.96 1.30 48.31
N GLU A 27 22.13 2.28 48.69
CA GLU A 27 20.69 2.06 48.89
C GLU A 27 19.98 1.64 47.60
N ARG A 28 20.31 2.29 46.48
CA ARG A 28 19.76 1.90 45.16
C ARG A 28 20.12 0.45 44.79
N LYS A 29 21.36 0.02 45.07
CA LYS A 29 21.78 -1.37 44.84
C LYS A 29 21.09 -2.37 45.77
N LYS A 30 20.73 -1.98 47.00
CA LYS A 30 19.94 -2.81 47.91
C LYS A 30 18.50 -2.97 47.41
N MET A 31 17.84 -1.89 47.00
CA MET A 31 16.49 -1.96 46.41
C MET A 31 16.44 -2.84 45.17
N ILE A 32 17.43 -2.72 44.27
CA ILE A 32 17.49 -3.56 43.07
C ILE A 32 17.59 -5.05 43.44
N LYS A 33 18.39 -5.39 44.46
CA LYS A 33 18.50 -6.77 44.95
C LYS A 33 17.21 -7.30 45.58
N GLU A 34 16.46 -6.46 46.27
CA GLU A 34 15.16 -6.85 46.84
C GLU A 34 14.10 -7.09 45.75
N ILE A 35 14.07 -6.23 44.72
CA ILE A 35 13.19 -6.40 43.56
C ILE A 35 13.55 -7.70 42.81
N ASP A 36 14.84 -7.95 42.57
CA ASP A 36 15.33 -9.18 41.92
C ASP A 36 15.03 -10.46 42.73
N LYS A 37 14.93 -10.35 44.06
CA LYS A 37 14.53 -11.47 44.94
C LYS A 37 13.03 -11.72 44.83
N SER A 38 12.21 -10.67 44.91
CA SER A 38 10.76 -10.76 44.79
C SER A 38 10.31 -11.26 43.41
N LEU A 39 11.01 -10.89 42.34
CA LEU A 39 10.74 -11.38 40.99
C LEU A 39 11.05 -12.88 40.84
N ARG A 40 12.14 -13.35 41.47
CA ARG A 40 12.50 -14.78 41.49
C ARG A 40 11.48 -15.62 42.25
N GLU A 41 11.06 -15.16 43.43
CA GLU A 41 10.01 -15.83 44.22
C GLU A 41 8.69 -15.92 43.42
N SER A 42 8.30 -14.84 42.73
CA SER A 42 7.09 -14.83 41.89
C SER A 42 7.19 -15.78 40.68
N LEU A 43 8.39 -15.99 40.12
CA LEU A 43 8.61 -16.92 39.02
C LEU A 43 8.56 -18.38 39.48
N GLU A 44 9.11 -18.68 40.65
CA GLU A 44 9.03 -20.02 41.26
C GLU A 44 7.56 -20.39 41.59
N GLU A 45 6.75 -19.43 42.04
CA GLU A 45 5.31 -19.65 42.26
C GLU A 45 4.55 -19.96 40.96
N ILE A 46 4.92 -19.32 39.85
CA ILE A 46 4.30 -19.58 38.54
C ILE A 46 4.68 -20.98 38.03
N GLU A 47 5.94 -21.38 38.19
CA GLU A 47 6.42 -22.70 37.75
C GLU A 47 5.74 -23.83 38.56
N GLN A 48 5.54 -23.64 39.86
CA GLN A 48 4.78 -24.58 40.71
C GLN A 48 3.29 -24.67 40.32
N MET A 49 2.69 -23.56 39.86
CA MET A 49 1.32 -23.57 39.33
C MET A 49 1.24 -24.32 37.99
N GLU A 50 2.23 -24.17 37.11
CA GLU A 50 2.28 -24.90 35.83
C GLU A 50 2.47 -26.42 36.03
N GLU A 51 3.34 -26.83 36.96
CA GLU A 51 3.48 -28.25 37.32
C GLU A 51 2.20 -28.83 37.93
N SER A 52 1.47 -28.05 38.74
CA SER A 52 0.19 -28.46 39.31
C SER A 52 -0.91 -28.63 38.25
N ILE A 53 -0.89 -27.80 37.19
CA ILE A 53 -1.80 -27.91 36.05
C ILE A 53 -1.47 -29.13 35.19
N ASN A 54 -0.18 -29.39 34.93
CA ASN A 54 0.24 -30.53 34.12
C ASN A 54 -0.04 -31.87 34.81
N ASN A 55 0.17 -31.96 36.13
CA ASN A 55 -0.17 -33.15 36.93
C ASN A 55 -1.69 -33.41 37.01
N SER A 56 -2.52 -32.40 36.74
CA SER A 56 -3.99 -32.54 36.63
C SER A 56 -4.44 -33.10 35.27
N MET A 57 -3.67 -32.87 34.20
CA MET A 57 -4.03 -33.26 32.83
C MET A 57 -3.64 -34.72 32.48
N ASP A 58 -2.69 -35.33 33.19
CA ASP A 58 -2.24 -36.73 32.94
C ASP A 58 -3.16 -37.82 33.53
N ASN A 59 -4.19 -37.45 34.31
CA ASN A 59 -5.17 -38.41 34.85
C ASN A 59 -6.36 -38.70 33.92
N THR A 60 -6.38 -38.14 32.71
CA THR A 60 -7.41 -38.44 31.71
C THR A 60 -6.76 -38.84 30.39
N VAL A 61 -7.02 -40.08 29.98
CA VAL A 61 -6.75 -40.72 28.69
C VAL A 61 -5.54 -41.67 28.67
N SER A 62 -5.84 -42.95 28.91
CA SER A 62 -5.07 -44.09 28.42
C SER A 62 -6.03 -45.20 28.00
N LYS A 63 -6.14 -45.46 26.69
CA LYS A 63 -6.14 -46.82 26.11
C LYS A 63 -6.11 -46.75 24.56
N PRO A 64 -5.14 -47.42 23.90
CA PRO A 64 -4.99 -47.43 22.45
C PRO A 64 -5.66 -48.65 21.79
N LEU A 65 -5.93 -48.56 20.49
CA LEU A 65 -6.25 -49.72 19.64
C LEU A 65 -5.39 -49.64 18.37
N ASP A 66 -4.59 -50.69 18.21
CA ASP A 66 -3.53 -50.87 17.23
C ASP A 66 -4.02 -51.57 15.95
N THR A 67 -3.59 -51.02 14.80
CA THR A 67 -3.11 -51.74 13.59
C THR A 67 -4.16 -52.37 12.61
N PRO A 68 -3.77 -52.90 11.42
CA PRO A 68 -3.71 -52.12 10.17
C PRO A 68 -4.29 -52.87 8.94
N ILE A 69 -4.80 -52.20 7.90
CA ILE A 69 -5.06 -52.89 6.61
C ILE A 69 -4.57 -52.06 5.41
N LYS A 70 -3.72 -52.73 4.62
CA LYS A 70 -3.22 -52.33 3.30
C LYS A 70 -4.27 -52.54 2.19
N THR A 71 -4.02 -51.78 1.13
CA THR A 71 -4.16 -52.11 -0.30
C THR A 71 -5.48 -51.90 -1.07
N THR A 72 -5.27 -51.17 -2.18
CA THR A 72 -5.77 -51.34 -3.55
C THR A 72 -7.09 -50.72 -4.01
N VAL A 73 -6.91 -49.58 -4.69
CA VAL A 73 -7.39 -49.21 -6.05
C VAL A 73 -8.52 -50.04 -6.66
N LYS A 74 -9.65 -49.39 -7.00
CA LYS A 74 -10.11 -49.09 -8.38
C LYS A 74 -11.59 -48.74 -8.40
N LYS A 75 -11.90 -47.68 -9.18
CA LYS A 75 -13.06 -47.47 -10.08
C LYS A 75 -14.45 -47.57 -9.41
N SER A 76 -15.45 -46.78 -9.73
CA SER A 76 -15.73 -45.87 -10.84
C SER A 76 -17.12 -45.31 -10.57
N ASN A 77 -17.37 -44.12 -11.13
CA ASN A 77 -18.62 -43.66 -11.73
C ASN A 77 -19.93 -43.61 -10.94
N GLU A 78 -20.59 -42.48 -11.21
CA GLU A 78 -22.04 -42.33 -11.39
C GLU A 78 -22.87 -42.41 -10.11
N GLN A 79 -23.94 -41.66 -9.94
CA GLN A 79 -24.62 -40.56 -10.63
C GLN A 79 -25.76 -40.24 -9.67
N SER A 80 -26.22 -38.99 -9.65
CA SER A 80 -27.63 -38.64 -9.38
C SER A 80 -28.12 -38.98 -7.96
N SER A 81 -29.13 -38.38 -7.35
CA SER A 81 -30.03 -37.30 -7.68
C SER A 81 -30.92 -37.14 -6.44
N VAL A 82 -31.14 -35.89 -6.05
CA VAL A 82 -32.47 -35.31 -5.88
C VAL A 82 -33.33 -35.81 -4.71
N ASN A 83 -33.57 -34.84 -3.81
CA ASN A 83 -34.79 -34.60 -3.04
C ASN A 83 -35.18 -35.69 -2.01
N ASP A 84 -35.88 -35.41 -0.91
CA ASP A 84 -36.80 -34.35 -0.58
C ASP A 84 -36.82 -34.10 0.94
N LYS A 85 -37.34 -32.92 1.26
CA LYS A 85 -37.73 -32.33 2.57
C LYS A 85 -38.68 -33.22 3.41
N PRO A 86 -39.38 -32.72 4.46
CA PRO A 86 -39.05 -31.87 5.63
C PRO A 86 -39.62 -32.46 6.95
N ILE A 87 -39.70 -31.62 8.00
CA ILE A 87 -40.68 -31.60 9.11
C ILE A 87 -40.19 -32.13 10.48
N ASN A 88 -39.73 -31.15 11.29
CA ASN A 88 -40.36 -30.61 12.50
C ASN A 88 -40.80 -31.52 13.66
N LYS A 89 -40.64 -30.93 14.86
CA LYS A 89 -41.25 -31.18 16.20
C LYS A 89 -40.25 -31.70 17.23
N THR A 90 -40.17 -31.28 18.49
CA THR A 90 -40.94 -30.32 19.32
C THR A 90 -40.19 -30.20 20.66
N ILE A 91 -39.98 -28.96 21.13
CA ILE A 91 -40.18 -28.42 22.50
C ILE A 91 -39.87 -29.30 23.74
N ASN A 92 -38.98 -28.80 24.62
CA ASN A 92 -39.18 -28.46 26.06
C ASN A 92 -37.80 -28.37 26.77
N LYS A 93 -37.34 -27.25 27.39
CA LYS A 93 -37.79 -26.40 28.51
C LYS A 93 -37.03 -26.73 29.83
N LEU A 94 -36.64 -25.65 30.52
CA LEU A 94 -36.18 -25.48 31.92
C LEU A 94 -34.65 -25.57 32.12
N ASN A 95 -33.94 -24.44 32.27
CA ASN A 95 -33.76 -23.58 33.46
C ASN A 95 -33.15 -24.30 34.67
N ASP A 96 -31.94 -23.89 35.09
CA ASP A 96 -31.74 -23.28 36.42
C ASP A 96 -30.37 -22.61 36.59
N LYS A 97 -30.37 -21.47 37.30
CA LYS A 97 -29.21 -20.72 37.82
C LYS A 97 -28.97 -21.09 39.29
N PRO A 98 -27.78 -20.80 39.83
CA PRO A 98 -27.68 -19.82 40.94
C PRO A 98 -26.44 -18.88 40.78
N LYS A 99 -26.46 -17.54 40.95
CA LYS A 99 -26.58 -16.67 42.17
C LYS A 99 -25.53 -17.02 43.24
N LYS A 100 -24.62 -16.14 43.74
CA LYS A 100 -24.79 -14.79 44.38
C LYS A 100 -23.37 -14.21 44.73
N LYS A 101 -23.11 -12.90 44.54
CA LYS A 101 -22.90 -11.80 45.56
C LYS A 101 -21.51 -11.79 46.25
N THR A 102 -20.83 -10.69 46.62
CA THR A 102 -21.03 -9.23 46.84
C THR A 102 -19.62 -8.64 47.18
N THR A 103 -19.23 -7.36 47.07
CA THR A 103 -19.67 -6.13 47.79
C THR A 103 -18.91 -4.87 47.28
N ASP A 104 -19.63 -3.74 47.16
CA ASP A 104 -19.33 -2.33 47.58
C ASP A 104 -18.06 -1.57 47.08
N LYS A 105 -18.03 -0.24 46.78
CA LYS A 105 -18.96 0.90 46.95
C LYS A 105 -18.46 2.17 46.19
N LEU A 106 -19.41 2.96 45.68
CA LEU A 106 -19.54 4.44 45.63
C LEU A 106 -18.55 5.36 44.88
N LEU A 107 -19.08 6.10 43.88
CA LEU A 107 -19.33 7.56 44.00
C LEU A 107 -20.35 8.07 42.93
N ASN A 108 -21.07 9.11 43.32
CA ASN A 108 -22.36 9.60 42.84
C ASN A 108 -22.21 10.73 41.79
N ASN A 109 -23.12 10.85 40.80
CA ASN A 109 -24.04 12.01 40.71
C ASN A 109 -24.91 12.07 39.41
N LYS A 110 -26.22 12.21 39.68
CA LYS A 110 -27.27 13.01 39.02
C LYS A 110 -27.70 12.74 37.56
N THR A 111 -28.82 12.03 37.51
CA THR A 111 -29.89 11.96 36.50
C THR A 111 -30.49 13.31 36.06
N ILE A 112 -30.72 13.46 34.75
CA ILE A 112 -31.77 14.28 34.14
C ILE A 112 -32.55 13.35 33.20
N GLY A 113 -33.88 13.30 33.35
CA GLY A 113 -34.79 12.37 32.66
C GLY A 113 -35.14 12.79 31.22
N PRO A 114 -35.78 11.88 30.46
CA PRO A 114 -36.12 12.08 29.06
C PRO A 114 -37.43 12.88 28.88
N LEU A 115 -37.46 13.79 27.90
CA LEU A 115 -38.65 14.50 27.43
C LEU A 115 -39.16 13.90 26.10
N PRO A 116 -40.48 14.04 25.80
CA PRO A 116 -41.26 13.03 25.10
C PRO A 116 -41.42 13.25 23.58
N ALA A 117 -41.85 12.17 22.93
CA ALA A 117 -42.32 12.11 21.54
C ALA A 117 -43.57 12.97 21.32
N VAL A 118 -43.61 13.67 20.18
CA VAL A 118 -44.79 14.40 19.70
C VAL A 118 -45.25 13.78 18.38
N GLU A 119 -46.55 13.56 18.31
CA GLU A 119 -47.30 12.76 17.34
C GLU A 119 -47.37 13.42 15.95
N ALA A 120 -47.09 12.66 14.90
CA ALA A 120 -47.47 12.99 13.52
C ALA A 120 -48.79 12.27 13.18
N LYS A 121 -49.89 13.02 13.09
CA LYS A 121 -51.20 12.54 12.59
C LYS A 121 -51.49 13.14 11.21
N THR A 122 -51.43 12.25 10.21
CA THR A 122 -52.40 12.03 9.13
C THR A 122 -53.19 13.22 8.56
N PHE A 123 -53.05 13.46 7.25
CA PHE A 123 -54.16 13.92 6.41
C PHE A 123 -54.01 13.36 4.98
N ALA A 124 -54.51 12.15 4.77
CA ALA A 124 -54.82 11.59 3.46
C ALA A 124 -56.32 11.25 3.48
N GLU A 125 -57.14 12.11 2.87
CA GLU A 125 -58.44 11.78 2.25
C GLU A 125 -59.17 13.08 1.90
N LYS A 126 -59.20 13.42 0.61
CA LYS A 126 -60.43 13.78 -0.12
C LYS A 126 -60.14 14.03 -1.60
N LEU A 127 -60.88 13.26 -2.41
CA LEU A 127 -61.28 13.47 -3.81
C LEU A 127 -60.60 12.57 -4.85
N ALA A 128 -61.14 11.37 -4.95
CA ALA A 128 -61.29 10.66 -6.21
C ALA A 128 -62.61 11.09 -6.87
N VAL A 129 -62.57 11.58 -8.12
CA VAL A 129 -63.61 11.36 -9.14
C VAL A 129 -62.93 11.18 -10.51
N LYS A 130 -63.43 10.18 -11.23
CA LYS A 130 -62.95 9.53 -12.47
C LYS A 130 -63.00 10.43 -13.72
N SER A 131 -62.10 10.23 -14.69
CA SER A 131 -62.37 9.53 -15.97
C SER A 131 -61.31 9.78 -17.07
N GLU A 132 -60.84 8.67 -17.65
CA GLU A 132 -60.55 8.40 -19.07
C GLU A 132 -59.58 9.26 -19.92
N SER A 133 -58.49 8.58 -20.33
CA SER A 133 -57.82 8.58 -21.65
C SER A 133 -57.55 9.89 -22.41
N GLY A 134 -56.27 10.15 -22.68
CA GLY A 134 -55.85 11.03 -23.78
C GLY A 134 -54.42 11.54 -23.65
N ASN A 135 -53.53 11.04 -24.51
CA ASN A 135 -52.19 11.55 -24.73
C ASN A 135 -52.26 13.00 -25.28
N ASN A 136 -51.47 13.94 -24.73
CA ASN A 136 -50.76 15.02 -25.45
C ASN A 136 -50.27 16.16 -24.52
N GLY A 137 -48.98 16.48 -24.63
CA GLY A 137 -48.47 17.84 -24.86
C GLY A 137 -48.66 18.94 -23.81
N SER A 138 -47.54 19.38 -23.25
CA SER A 138 -47.20 20.76 -22.86
C SER A 138 -48.35 21.78 -22.72
N LEU A 139 -48.65 22.18 -21.47
CA LEU A 139 -48.83 23.57 -21.03
C LEU A 139 -49.41 23.58 -19.61
N ASN A 140 -48.63 24.02 -18.63
CA ASN A 140 -49.16 24.83 -17.54
C ASN A 140 -48.08 25.78 -17.02
N ARG A 141 -47.99 26.90 -17.74
CA ARG A 141 -47.48 28.18 -17.26
C ARG A 141 -48.68 28.93 -16.68
N LEU A 142 -48.43 29.72 -15.63
CA LEU A 142 -49.27 30.78 -15.04
C LEU A 142 -50.04 30.43 -13.77
N LEU A 143 -49.32 30.43 -12.64
CA LEU A 143 -49.72 31.22 -11.47
C LEU A 143 -48.46 31.92 -10.94
N TYR A 144 -48.10 33.04 -11.56
CA TYR A 144 -47.10 33.96 -11.03
C TYR A 144 -47.82 35.03 -10.23
N ASP A 145 -47.50 35.11 -8.94
CA ASP A 145 -47.79 36.26 -8.09
C ASP A 145 -46.90 37.43 -8.52
N GLU A 146 -47.50 38.58 -8.81
CA GLU A 146 -46.81 39.78 -9.34
C GLU A 146 -46.12 40.58 -8.22
N GLY A 147 -45.14 39.96 -7.57
CA GLY A 147 -44.24 40.62 -6.63
C GLY A 147 -42.92 39.88 -6.54
N PHE A 148 -41.81 40.54 -6.93
CA PHE A 148 -40.41 40.06 -6.85
C PHE A 148 -39.86 39.18 -8.00
N GLY A 149 -40.11 39.56 -9.25
CA GLY A 149 -39.69 38.82 -10.46
C GLY A 149 -38.24 38.99 -10.96
N TRP A 150 -37.20 38.87 -10.12
CA TRP A 150 -35.80 38.82 -10.62
C TRP A 150 -34.94 37.67 -10.08
N ALA A 151 -35.42 36.86 -9.13
CA ALA A 151 -34.70 35.69 -8.67
C ALA A 151 -35.18 34.45 -9.44
N ARG A 152 -34.35 33.93 -10.34
CA ARG A 152 -34.55 32.61 -10.95
C ARG A 152 -34.50 31.58 -9.80
N THR A 153 -35.61 30.90 -9.50
CA THR A 153 -35.71 29.97 -8.35
C THR A 153 -35.20 28.56 -8.65
N ASP A 154 -35.03 28.25 -9.93
CA ASP A 154 -34.68 26.92 -10.42
C ASP A 154 -33.51 26.99 -11.41
N TYR A 155 -32.63 26.01 -11.34
CA TYR A 155 -31.44 25.90 -12.20
C TYR A 155 -31.25 24.45 -12.67
N GLU A 156 -30.59 24.31 -13.81
CA GLU A 156 -30.29 23.00 -14.38
C GLU A 156 -29.06 22.40 -13.71
N CYS A 157 -29.17 21.14 -13.28
CA CYS A 157 -28.02 20.37 -12.79
C CYS A 157 -27.09 20.05 -13.95
N GLU A 158 -25.83 20.45 -13.85
CA GLU A 158 -24.84 20.26 -14.93
C GLU A 158 -24.49 18.78 -15.16
N LEU A 159 -24.77 17.88 -14.20
CA LEU A 159 -24.47 16.45 -14.30
C LEU A 159 -25.59 15.62 -14.93
N CYS A 160 -26.85 15.98 -14.70
CA CYS A 160 -27.99 15.20 -15.21
C CYS A 160 -28.92 15.98 -16.14
N CYS A 161 -28.66 17.27 -16.37
CA CYS A 161 -29.43 18.15 -17.25
C CYS A 161 -30.93 18.25 -16.87
N VAL A 162 -31.23 18.08 -15.57
CA VAL A 162 -32.58 18.21 -15.01
C VAL A 162 -32.66 19.50 -14.20
N VAL A 163 -33.80 20.19 -14.29
CA VAL A 163 -34.07 21.42 -13.54
C VAL A 163 -34.46 21.09 -12.10
N TYR A 164 -33.79 21.75 -11.15
CA TYR A 164 -34.04 21.63 -9.71
C TYR A 164 -34.21 23.02 -9.08
N PRO A 165 -34.95 23.12 -7.96
CA PRO A 165 -34.90 24.30 -7.11
C PRO A 165 -33.48 24.58 -6.64
N ILE A 166 -33.11 25.86 -6.47
CA ILE A 166 -31.76 26.26 -6.02
C ILE A 166 -31.36 25.54 -4.72
N GLU A 167 -32.31 25.29 -3.82
CA GLU A 167 -32.07 24.62 -2.53
C GLU A 167 -31.58 23.17 -2.66
N GLU A 168 -31.84 22.52 -3.81
CA GLU A 168 -31.40 21.15 -4.09
C GLU A 168 -30.10 21.08 -4.89
N LEU A 169 -29.57 22.24 -5.32
CA LEU A 169 -28.29 22.36 -6.00
C LEU A 169 -27.19 22.69 -5.01
N VAL A 170 -26.04 22.08 -5.23
CA VAL A 170 -24.85 22.26 -4.41
C VAL A 170 -23.71 22.67 -5.33
N ALA A 171 -23.06 23.77 -4.98
CA ALA A 171 -21.88 24.26 -5.68
C ALA A 171 -20.63 23.48 -5.26
N MET A 172 -19.69 23.34 -6.19
CA MET A 172 -18.36 22.81 -5.87
C MET A 172 -17.57 23.80 -5.01
N ILE A 173 -16.60 23.31 -4.22
CA ILE A 173 -15.82 24.13 -3.27
C ILE A 173 -14.97 25.18 -3.98
N SER A 174 -14.39 24.79 -5.11
CA SER A 174 -13.31 25.53 -5.76
C SER A 174 -13.72 26.19 -7.08
N CYS A 175 -14.98 26.06 -7.49
CA CYS A 175 -15.46 26.62 -8.76
C CYS A 175 -16.97 26.90 -8.70
N THR A 176 -17.51 27.54 -9.74
CA THR A 176 -18.92 27.98 -9.80
C THR A 176 -19.88 26.93 -10.36
N HIS A 177 -19.39 25.71 -10.62
CA HIS A 177 -20.18 24.63 -11.19
C HIS A 177 -21.09 24.02 -10.12
N ASN A 178 -22.33 23.71 -10.52
CA ASN A 178 -23.39 23.28 -9.61
C ASN A 178 -24.00 21.95 -10.05
N ALA A 179 -24.29 21.09 -9.08
CA ALA A 179 -24.98 19.82 -9.34
C ALA A 179 -26.06 19.56 -8.30
N CYS A 180 -27.11 18.83 -8.70
CA CYS A 180 -28.12 18.39 -7.75
C CYS A 180 -27.51 17.46 -6.70
N ARG A 181 -28.09 17.48 -5.50
CA ARG A 181 -27.62 16.70 -4.36
C ARG A 181 -27.37 15.22 -4.69
N GLN A 182 -28.26 14.59 -5.46
CA GLN A 182 -28.14 13.18 -5.82
C GLN A 182 -26.92 12.89 -6.70
N CYS A 183 -26.67 13.72 -7.71
CA CYS A 183 -25.53 13.57 -8.61
C CYS A 183 -24.22 13.82 -7.85
N LEU A 184 -24.19 14.84 -7.00
CA LEU A 184 -23.00 15.16 -6.20
C LEU A 184 -22.70 14.07 -5.16
N THR A 185 -23.72 13.52 -4.48
CA THR A 185 -23.56 12.36 -3.59
C THR A 185 -22.93 11.18 -4.31
N LYS A 186 -23.44 10.82 -5.49
CA LYS A 186 -22.90 9.71 -6.30
C LYS A 186 -21.46 10.00 -6.71
N TYR A 187 -21.18 11.22 -7.17
CA TYR A 187 -19.84 11.64 -7.55
C TYR A 187 -18.84 11.48 -6.39
N TYR A 188 -19.13 12.04 -5.22
CA TYR A 188 -18.25 11.90 -4.06
C TYR A 188 -18.11 10.45 -3.60
N CYS A 189 -19.17 9.65 -3.62
CA CYS A 189 -19.07 8.23 -3.25
C CYS A 189 -18.07 7.48 -4.14
N VAL A 190 -18.14 7.71 -5.46
CA VAL A 190 -17.20 7.11 -6.43
C VAL A 190 -15.79 7.62 -6.20
N GLN A 191 -15.60 8.94 -6.06
CA GLN A 191 -14.28 9.53 -5.83
C GLN A 191 -13.64 9.02 -4.52
N ILE A 192 -14.40 8.90 -3.44
CA ILE A 192 -13.89 8.44 -2.14
C ILE A 192 -13.62 6.93 -2.14
N ARG A 193 -14.51 6.11 -2.72
CA ARG A 193 -14.37 4.64 -2.72
C ARG A 193 -13.31 4.17 -3.71
N GLU A 194 -13.35 4.67 -4.94
CA GLU A 194 -12.55 4.13 -6.05
C GLU A 194 -11.24 4.87 -6.27
N ARG A 195 -11.13 6.14 -5.84
CA ARG A 195 -9.90 6.92 -5.99
C ARG A 195 -9.19 7.07 -4.64
N GLN A 196 -7.87 7.04 -4.69
CA GLN A 196 -7.02 7.21 -3.51
C GLN A 196 -6.63 8.67 -3.26
N ARG A 197 -6.84 9.57 -4.24
CA ARG A 197 -6.60 11.00 -4.07
C ARG A 197 -7.62 11.61 -3.10
N LEU A 198 -7.14 12.44 -2.19
CA LEU A 198 -7.97 13.21 -1.27
C LEU A 198 -8.46 14.53 -1.88
N VAL A 199 -7.69 15.10 -2.81
CA VAL A 199 -8.14 16.25 -3.61
C VAL A 199 -9.12 15.75 -4.67
N ILE A 200 -10.39 16.12 -4.52
CA ILE A 200 -11.47 15.73 -5.44
C ILE A 200 -11.74 16.91 -6.38
N CYS A 201 -11.35 16.75 -7.63
CA CYS A 201 -11.55 17.77 -8.66
C CYS A 201 -13.04 17.92 -9.05
N CYS A 202 -13.40 19.05 -9.64
CA CYS A 202 -14.68 19.25 -10.27
C CYS A 202 -14.78 18.40 -11.55
N PRO A 203 -15.90 17.71 -11.80
CA PRO A 203 -16.08 16.92 -13.02
C PRO A 203 -16.13 17.76 -14.31
N PHE A 204 -16.27 19.09 -14.23
CA PHE A 204 -16.40 19.98 -15.39
C PHE A 204 -15.11 20.73 -15.75
N CYS A 205 -14.42 21.29 -14.75
CA CYS A 205 -13.23 22.12 -14.95
C CYS A 205 -11.93 21.56 -14.38
N ASP A 206 -11.97 20.37 -13.76
CA ASP A 206 -10.84 19.73 -13.09
C ASP A 206 -10.20 20.55 -11.93
N GLU A 207 -10.83 21.64 -11.47
CA GLU A 207 -10.41 22.41 -10.30
C GLU A 207 -10.78 21.72 -8.97
N PRO A 208 -9.98 21.84 -7.89
CA PRO A 208 -8.81 22.71 -7.79
C PRO A 208 -7.52 22.01 -8.27
N ALA A 209 -6.65 22.78 -8.92
CA ALA A 209 -5.33 22.34 -9.34
C ALA A 209 -4.32 22.45 -8.18
N ILE A 210 -4.53 21.68 -7.12
CA ILE A 210 -3.65 21.65 -5.94
C ILE A 210 -2.52 20.66 -6.19
N ASP A 211 -1.28 21.04 -5.85
CA ASP A 211 -0.15 20.14 -5.88
C ASP A 211 -0.33 19.04 -4.81
N PRO A 212 -0.35 17.75 -5.17
CA PRO A 212 -0.45 16.67 -4.19
C PRO A 212 0.70 16.62 -3.18
N ASP A 213 1.83 17.28 -3.45
CA ASP A 213 2.97 17.36 -2.53
C ASP A 213 2.91 18.61 -1.62
N ASP A 214 2.08 19.62 -1.97
CA ASP A 214 1.83 20.79 -1.12
C ASP A 214 0.76 20.47 -0.09
N ASP A 215 1.26 20.15 1.07
CA ASP A 215 0.51 19.43 2.06
C ASP A 215 -0.39 20.38 2.88
N ASP A 216 0.03 21.63 3.08
CA ASP A 216 -0.74 22.67 3.77
C ASP A 216 -1.98 23.08 2.96
N THR A 217 -1.80 23.32 1.65
CA THR A 217 -2.92 23.64 0.76
C THR A 217 -3.91 22.49 0.62
N VAL A 218 -3.43 21.25 0.65
CA VAL A 218 -4.29 20.05 0.68
C VAL A 218 -5.11 20.00 1.96
N PHE A 219 -4.53 20.25 3.14
CA PHE A 219 -5.29 20.24 4.40
C PHE A 219 -6.33 21.36 4.48
N ASP A 220 -6.01 22.55 3.98
CA ASP A 220 -6.96 23.66 3.90
C ASP A 220 -8.17 23.29 3.01
N TYR A 221 -7.91 22.68 1.85
CA TYR A 221 -8.96 22.17 0.98
C TYR A 221 -9.78 21.07 1.66
N LEU A 222 -9.13 20.13 2.36
CA LEU A 222 -9.82 19.03 3.04
C LEU A 222 -10.71 19.49 4.18
N ALA A 223 -10.35 20.57 4.88
CA ALA A 223 -11.18 21.16 5.92
C ALA A 223 -12.51 21.70 5.35
N LEU A 224 -12.48 22.29 4.16
CA LEU A 224 -13.69 22.73 3.44
C LEU A 224 -14.47 21.54 2.88
N LEU A 225 -13.76 20.55 2.31
CA LEU A 225 -14.39 19.35 1.74
C LEU A 225 -15.07 18.49 2.79
N ASP A 226 -14.52 18.41 4.01
CA ASP A 226 -15.13 17.67 5.11
C ASP A 226 -16.57 18.10 5.38
N GLN A 227 -16.82 19.42 5.38
CA GLN A 227 -18.15 19.95 5.61
C GLN A 227 -19.13 19.52 4.52
N LEU A 228 -18.74 19.55 3.25
CA LEU A 228 -19.61 19.07 2.17
C LEU A 228 -19.83 17.56 2.23
N VAL A 229 -18.75 16.79 2.36
CA VAL A 229 -18.83 15.32 2.35
C VAL A 229 -19.70 14.84 3.50
N ARG A 230 -19.52 15.36 4.72
CA ARG A 230 -20.30 14.99 5.91
C ARG A 230 -21.83 15.06 5.71
N HIS A 231 -22.31 16.06 4.96
CA HIS A 231 -23.75 16.27 4.76
C HIS A 231 -24.31 15.57 3.52
N HIS A 232 -23.45 15.21 2.57
CA HIS A 232 -23.87 14.69 1.27
C HIS A 232 -23.57 13.21 1.03
N VAL A 233 -22.66 12.57 1.78
CA VAL A 233 -22.36 11.14 1.61
C VAL A 233 -22.88 10.29 2.77
N PRO A 234 -23.15 8.99 2.54
CA PRO A 234 -23.48 8.04 3.60
C PRO A 234 -22.38 7.89 4.67
N THR A 235 -22.76 7.49 5.88
CA THR A 235 -21.85 7.41 7.04
C THR A 235 -20.63 6.52 6.79
N ASP A 236 -20.79 5.37 6.13
CA ASP A 236 -19.68 4.45 5.81
C ASP A 236 -18.64 5.10 4.87
N VAL A 237 -19.11 5.89 3.90
CA VAL A 237 -18.24 6.63 2.97
C VAL A 237 -17.56 7.79 3.67
N TYR A 238 -18.28 8.48 4.55
CA TYR A 238 -17.71 9.56 5.35
C TYR A 238 -16.61 9.05 6.30
N GLU A 239 -16.82 7.91 6.96
CA GLU A 239 -15.80 7.26 7.80
C GLU A 239 -14.57 6.87 6.98
N LEU A 240 -14.77 6.36 5.75
CA LEU A 240 -13.67 6.07 4.82
C LEU A 240 -12.90 7.35 4.44
N PHE A 241 -13.59 8.45 4.13
CA PHE A 241 -12.97 9.74 3.84
C PHE A 241 -12.13 10.23 5.03
N GLN A 242 -12.72 10.24 6.22
CA GLN A 242 -12.04 10.62 7.47
C GLN A 242 -10.80 9.75 7.75
N ARG A 243 -10.90 8.45 7.48
CA ARG A 243 -9.76 7.54 7.59
C ARG A 243 -8.65 7.91 6.62
N LYS A 244 -8.95 8.17 5.34
CA LYS A 244 -7.95 8.61 4.36
C LYS A 244 -7.29 9.95 4.76
N CYS A 245 -8.07 10.92 5.23
CA CYS A 245 -7.55 12.20 5.71
C CYS A 245 -6.58 12.02 6.89
N ARG A 246 -6.95 11.17 7.86
CA ARG A 246 -6.10 10.83 9.00
C ARG A 246 -4.83 10.11 8.54
N ASP A 247 -4.95 9.09 7.69
CA ASP A 247 -3.80 8.35 7.20
C ASP A 247 -2.79 9.28 6.51
N ARG A 248 -3.26 10.26 5.71
CA ARG A 248 -2.38 11.29 5.12
C ARG A 248 -1.69 12.15 6.17
N ALA A 249 -2.41 12.62 7.19
CA ALA A 249 -1.83 13.41 8.27
C ALA A 249 -0.75 12.63 9.04
N LEU A 250 -0.99 11.33 9.28
CA LEU A 250 -0.08 10.47 10.02
C LEU A 250 1.17 10.08 9.21
N MET A 251 1.10 10.01 7.88
CA MET A 251 2.24 9.66 7.01
C MET A 251 3.46 10.60 7.17
N ARG A 252 3.29 11.79 7.76
CA ARG A 252 4.37 12.72 8.08
C ARG A 252 5.24 12.26 9.25
N ASP A 253 4.70 11.43 10.14
CA ASP A 253 5.43 10.99 11.32
C ASP A 253 6.41 9.87 10.95
N PRO A 254 7.71 10.00 11.27
CA PRO A 254 8.71 8.94 11.04
C PRO A 254 8.33 7.61 11.69
N ASN A 255 7.52 7.65 12.76
CA ASN A 255 7.03 6.48 13.47
C ASN A 255 5.73 5.91 12.92
N PHE A 256 5.21 6.43 11.81
CA PHE A 256 4.01 5.92 11.18
C PHE A 256 4.19 4.51 10.61
N GLN A 257 3.20 3.65 10.85
CA GLN A 257 3.17 2.28 10.32
C GLN A 257 1.78 1.90 9.84
N TRP A 258 1.76 1.10 8.76
CA TRP A 258 0.55 0.47 8.23
C TRP A 258 0.32 -0.89 8.88
N CYS A 259 -0.91 -1.13 9.34
CA CYS A 259 -1.32 -2.46 9.76
C CYS A 259 -1.48 -3.40 8.55
N THR A 260 -0.83 -4.56 8.60
CA THR A 260 -0.89 -5.58 7.52
C THR A 260 -2.17 -6.39 7.48
N GLN A 261 -3.10 -6.22 8.44
CA GLN A 261 -4.35 -6.99 8.51
C GLN A 261 -5.58 -6.14 8.20
N CYS A 262 -5.69 -4.95 8.78
CA CYS A 262 -6.86 -4.10 8.61
C CYS A 262 -6.60 -2.85 7.76
N SER A 263 -5.39 -2.70 7.19
CA SER A 263 -4.96 -1.56 6.37
C SER A 263 -5.07 -0.20 7.06
N SER A 264 -5.08 -0.16 8.40
CA SER A 264 -5.16 1.09 9.16
C SER A 264 -3.77 1.66 9.42
N GLY A 265 -3.61 2.98 9.29
CA GLY A 265 -2.40 3.69 9.69
C GLY A 265 -2.40 4.05 11.17
N PHE A 266 -1.26 3.90 11.85
CA PHE A 266 -1.08 4.33 13.24
C PHE A 266 0.37 4.76 13.53
N ILE A 267 0.55 5.60 14.54
CA ILE A 267 1.89 6.00 15.02
C ILE A 267 2.37 4.96 16.03
N ALA A 268 3.51 4.33 15.76
CA ALA A 268 4.17 3.43 16.68
C ALA A 268 4.86 4.24 17.79
N PRO A 269 4.53 4.05 19.07
CA PRO A 269 5.18 4.81 20.16
C PRO A 269 6.69 4.57 20.25
N ASN A 270 7.13 3.38 19.81
CA ASN A 270 8.53 2.99 19.81
C ASN A 270 8.82 2.04 18.63
N LEU A 271 9.52 2.53 17.61
CA LEU A 271 9.98 1.71 16.47
C LEU A 271 11.06 0.68 16.85
N GLN A 272 11.73 0.86 17.99
CA GLN A 272 12.74 -0.09 18.50
C GLN A 272 12.11 -1.26 19.26
N ALA A 273 10.81 -1.20 19.55
CA ALA A 273 10.11 -2.35 20.12
C ALA A 273 10.20 -3.53 19.15
N LEU A 274 10.24 -4.75 19.67
CA LEU A 274 10.27 -5.94 18.82
C LEU A 274 8.93 -6.17 18.10
N THR A 275 7.84 -5.69 18.71
CA THR A 275 6.46 -5.91 18.26
C THR A 275 5.66 -4.61 18.25
N LEU A 276 4.77 -4.48 17.27
CA LEU A 276 3.75 -3.44 17.18
C LEU A 276 2.38 -4.06 17.32
N MET A 277 1.49 -3.38 18.04
CA MET A 277 0.08 -3.74 18.13
C MET A 277 -0.74 -2.67 17.39
N CYS A 278 -1.54 -3.10 16.42
CA CYS A 278 -2.47 -2.19 15.76
C CYS A 278 -3.59 -1.77 16.74
N PRO A 279 -3.86 -0.46 16.93
CA PRO A 279 -4.94 0.00 17.81
C PRO A 279 -6.34 -0.46 17.39
N ASP A 280 -6.58 -0.57 16.08
CA ASP A 280 -7.91 -0.90 15.53
C ASP A 280 -8.21 -2.40 15.60
N CYS A 281 -7.34 -3.24 15.06
CA CYS A 281 -7.57 -4.69 14.97
C CYS A 281 -6.84 -5.51 16.04
N LYS A 282 -6.00 -4.87 16.86
CA LYS A 282 -5.17 -5.50 17.92
C LYS A 282 -4.22 -6.59 17.42
N ASN A 283 -3.99 -6.68 16.10
CA ASN A 283 -3.04 -7.62 15.55
C ASN A 283 -1.61 -7.21 15.94
N LEU A 284 -0.84 -8.19 16.43
CA LEU A 284 0.58 -8.02 16.72
C LEU A 284 1.43 -8.37 15.49
N THR A 285 2.37 -7.50 15.15
CA THR A 285 3.33 -7.68 14.06
C THR A 285 4.75 -7.38 14.50
N CYS A 286 5.74 -8.01 13.90
CA CYS A 286 7.14 -7.63 14.09
C CYS A 286 7.42 -6.24 13.49
N THR A 287 8.17 -5.39 14.19
CA THR A 287 8.59 -4.07 13.67
C THR A 287 9.46 -4.15 12.43
N GLN A 288 10.37 -5.14 12.37
CA GLN A 288 11.35 -5.26 11.29
C GLN A 288 10.78 -5.97 10.07
N CYS A 289 10.24 -7.18 10.24
CA CYS A 289 9.77 -7.99 9.10
C CYS A 289 8.29 -7.77 8.74
N LYS A 290 7.54 -7.02 9.56
CA LYS A 290 6.09 -6.73 9.41
C LYS A 290 5.17 -7.96 9.35
N LYS A 291 5.69 -9.16 9.58
CA LYS A 291 4.91 -10.40 9.67
C LYS A 291 4.12 -10.45 10.99
N LYS A 292 3.03 -11.22 10.98
CA LYS A 292 2.24 -11.51 12.19
C LYS A 292 3.13 -12.13 13.25
N TRP A 293 3.09 -11.58 14.46
CA TRP A 293 3.92 -12.04 15.57
C TRP A 293 3.49 -13.44 16.01
N LYS A 294 4.46 -14.36 16.10
CA LYS A 294 4.30 -15.71 16.68
C LYS A 294 5.30 -15.87 17.82
N LYS A 295 4.99 -16.69 18.83
CA LYS A 295 5.88 -16.92 19.99
C LYS A 295 7.28 -17.39 19.55
N GLN A 296 7.34 -18.14 18.47
CA GLN A 296 8.57 -18.67 17.88
C GLN A 296 9.47 -17.60 17.25
N HIS A 297 8.97 -16.37 17.02
CA HIS A 297 9.80 -15.24 16.60
C HIS A 297 10.60 -14.64 17.77
N PHE A 298 10.28 -15.01 19.01
CA PHE A 298 11.00 -14.52 20.19
C PHE A 298 12.42 -15.10 20.25
N GLY A 299 13.42 -14.24 20.43
CA GLY A 299 14.82 -14.65 20.60
C GLY A 299 15.54 -15.09 19.32
N ILE A 300 14.90 -15.01 18.15
CA ILE A 300 15.50 -15.34 16.86
C ILE A 300 15.39 -14.16 15.88
N THR A 301 16.27 -14.13 14.88
CA THR A 301 16.26 -13.06 13.87
C THR A 301 15.08 -13.23 12.91
N CYS A 302 14.69 -12.14 12.23
CA CYS A 302 13.64 -12.18 11.20
C CYS A 302 13.94 -13.20 10.09
N GLU A 303 15.22 -13.42 9.77
CA GLU A 303 15.68 -14.40 8.77
C GLU A 303 15.48 -15.83 9.27
N GLN A 304 15.91 -16.12 10.50
CA GLN A 304 15.73 -17.42 11.15
C GLN A 304 14.24 -17.74 11.33
N PHE A 305 13.42 -16.74 11.69
CA PHE A 305 11.97 -16.91 11.77
C PHE A 305 11.37 -17.21 10.38
N ALA A 306 11.84 -16.55 9.33
CA ALA A 306 11.40 -16.84 7.97
C ALA A 306 11.81 -18.25 7.53
N GLU A 307 12.97 -18.76 7.93
CA GLU A 307 13.39 -20.15 7.67
C GLU A 307 12.57 -21.16 8.46
N TRP A 308 12.32 -20.88 9.73
CA TRP A 308 11.44 -21.70 10.57
C TRP A 308 10.01 -21.78 10.01
N GLU A 309 9.47 -20.64 9.56
CA GLU A 309 8.16 -20.57 8.93
C GLU A 309 8.14 -21.37 7.62
N LYS A 310 9.20 -21.27 6.80
CA LYS A 310 9.35 -22.10 5.58
C LYS A 310 9.44 -23.60 5.86
N ALA A 311 10.07 -24.00 6.97
CA ALA A 311 10.24 -25.41 7.32
C ALA A 311 8.98 -26.04 7.93
N ASN A 312 8.11 -25.24 8.54
CA ASN A 312 6.97 -25.72 9.33
C ASN A 312 5.58 -25.37 8.75
N ASP A 313 5.48 -24.63 7.65
CA ASP A 313 4.19 -24.37 6.99
C ASP A 313 3.82 -25.55 6.05
N PRO A 314 2.77 -26.33 6.34
CA PRO A 314 2.35 -27.45 5.49
C PRO A 314 1.74 -27.00 4.15
N SER A 315 1.48 -25.70 3.96
CA SER A 315 0.95 -25.12 2.72
C SER A 315 2.02 -24.67 1.73
N PHE A 316 3.29 -25.02 1.98
CA PHE A 316 4.46 -24.69 1.17
C PHE A 316 4.49 -25.34 -0.24
N ALA A 317 3.32 -25.70 -0.79
CA ALA A 317 3.07 -25.73 -2.22
C ALA A 317 3.08 -24.31 -2.85
N GLU A 318 3.00 -23.24 -2.04
CA GLU A 318 3.11 -21.84 -2.49
C GLU A 318 4.56 -21.29 -2.60
N GLN A 319 5.59 -22.14 -2.49
CA GLN A 319 6.99 -21.75 -2.72
C GLN A 319 7.28 -21.12 -4.08
N GLN A 320 6.45 -21.39 -5.09
CA GLN A 320 6.58 -20.74 -6.39
C GLN A 320 6.24 -19.26 -6.30
N LEU A 321 5.28 -18.86 -5.47
CA LEU A 321 4.81 -17.47 -5.40
C LEU A 321 5.87 -16.54 -4.80
N ASP A 322 6.53 -16.96 -3.71
CA ASP A 322 7.53 -16.16 -3.00
C ASP A 322 8.87 -16.08 -3.77
N LYS A 323 9.21 -17.14 -4.52
CA LYS A 323 10.33 -17.12 -5.49
C LYS A 323 9.98 -16.24 -6.70
N HIS A 324 8.78 -16.39 -7.26
CA HIS A 324 8.29 -15.59 -8.39
C HIS A 324 8.20 -14.09 -8.03
N LEU A 325 7.78 -13.75 -6.81
CA LEU A 325 7.78 -12.39 -6.25
C LEU A 325 9.19 -11.81 -6.11
N LYS A 326 10.18 -12.59 -5.68
CA LYS A 326 11.58 -12.14 -5.63
C LYS A 326 12.22 -12.05 -7.01
N GLU A 327 11.78 -12.89 -7.94
CA GLU A 327 12.34 -12.98 -9.28
C GLU A 327 11.73 -11.95 -10.24
N PHE A 328 10.45 -11.59 -10.07
CA PHE A 328 9.69 -10.71 -10.97
C PHE A 328 8.91 -9.56 -10.29
N GLY A 329 8.99 -9.41 -8.96
CA GLY A 329 8.21 -8.39 -8.25
C GLY A 329 8.69 -6.96 -8.48
N ILE A 330 7.75 -6.04 -8.53
CA ILE A 330 7.99 -4.60 -8.66
C ILE A 330 7.71 -3.95 -7.31
N ASP A 331 8.64 -3.15 -6.80
CA ASP A 331 8.46 -2.41 -5.56
C ASP A 331 8.18 -0.93 -5.88
N CYS A 332 7.15 -0.36 -5.26
CA CYS A 332 6.90 1.08 -5.36
C CYS A 332 8.03 1.84 -4.63
N PRO A 333 8.77 2.74 -5.30
CA PRO A 333 9.86 3.47 -4.67
C PRO A 333 9.38 4.39 -3.54
N ASN A 334 8.15 4.90 -3.64
CA ASN A 334 7.55 5.81 -2.67
C ASN A 334 7.05 5.09 -1.40
N CYS A 335 6.10 4.15 -1.52
CA CYS A 335 5.47 3.50 -0.35
C CYS A 335 5.96 2.06 -0.06
N LYS A 336 6.89 1.52 -0.85
CA LYS A 336 7.44 0.16 -0.76
C LYS A 336 6.41 -0.98 -0.90
N PHE A 337 5.22 -0.67 -1.44
CA PHE A 337 4.23 -1.69 -1.80
C PHE A 337 4.76 -2.58 -2.94
N LYS A 338 4.54 -3.90 -2.84
CA LYS A 338 5.08 -4.90 -3.76
C LYS A 338 3.98 -5.43 -4.70
N TYR A 339 4.27 -5.47 -6.00
CA TYR A 339 3.40 -6.07 -7.02
C TYR A 339 3.84 -7.51 -7.33
N GLN A 340 2.86 -8.40 -7.53
CA GLN A 340 3.03 -9.77 -8.03
C GLN A 340 2.97 -9.83 -9.57
N LEU A 341 3.39 -8.76 -10.25
CA LEU A 341 3.20 -8.59 -11.69
C LEU A 341 4.56 -8.60 -12.38
N ALA A 342 4.65 -9.34 -13.48
CA ALA A 342 5.75 -9.14 -14.41
C ALA A 342 5.75 -7.70 -14.95
N LYS A 343 6.92 -7.22 -15.36
CA LYS A 343 7.06 -5.84 -15.85
C LYS A 343 6.28 -5.66 -17.16
N GLY A 344 6.16 -6.71 -17.96
CA GLY A 344 5.31 -6.74 -19.15
C GLY A 344 5.73 -5.72 -20.21
N GLY A 345 4.82 -5.44 -21.15
CA GLY A 345 5.10 -4.51 -22.26
C GLY A 345 5.15 -3.02 -21.87
N CYS A 346 4.42 -2.62 -20.83
CA CYS A 346 4.35 -1.23 -20.38
C CYS A 346 5.25 -1.01 -19.16
N MET A 347 6.20 -0.07 -19.24
CA MET A 347 7.10 0.24 -18.13
C MET A 347 6.54 1.29 -17.16
N HIS A 348 5.40 1.91 -17.47
CA HIS A 348 4.76 2.89 -16.61
C HIS A 348 3.84 2.19 -15.62
N PHE A 349 4.15 2.33 -14.33
CA PHE A 349 3.37 1.81 -13.22
C PHE A 349 2.82 2.97 -12.41
N ARG A 350 1.51 2.91 -12.11
CA ARG A 350 0.87 3.80 -11.14
C ARG A 350 0.58 3.03 -9.87
N CYS A 351 1.15 3.47 -8.75
CA CYS A 351 1.02 2.72 -7.52
C CYS A 351 -0.42 2.72 -6.98
N ILE A 352 -1.01 1.56 -6.69
CA ILE A 352 -2.38 1.49 -6.18
C ILE A 352 -2.53 2.05 -4.75
N GLN A 353 -1.46 2.03 -3.95
CA GLN A 353 -1.48 2.50 -2.57
C GLN A 353 -1.25 4.01 -2.45
N CYS A 354 -0.25 4.55 -3.16
CA CYS A 354 0.13 5.97 -3.04
C CYS A 354 -0.05 6.78 -4.33
N SER A 355 -0.61 6.19 -5.39
CA SER A 355 -0.79 6.82 -6.71
C SER A 355 0.49 7.32 -7.39
N TYR A 356 1.67 6.99 -6.87
CA TYR A 356 2.95 7.39 -7.45
C TYR A 356 3.17 6.72 -8.81
N ASP A 357 3.46 7.52 -9.84
CA ASP A 357 3.76 7.06 -11.20
C ASP A 357 5.28 6.86 -11.37
N PHE A 358 5.71 5.64 -11.71
CA PHE A 358 7.13 5.28 -11.78
C PHE A 358 7.43 4.22 -12.83
N CYS A 359 8.72 4.09 -13.17
CA CYS A 359 9.19 3.06 -14.08
C CYS A 359 9.37 1.71 -13.37
N GLY A 360 8.73 0.64 -13.84
CA GLY A 360 8.94 -0.71 -13.30
C GLY A 360 10.36 -1.26 -13.49
N GLY A 361 11.12 -0.68 -14.43
CA GLY A 361 12.53 -1.01 -14.69
C GLY A 361 13.50 -0.32 -13.73
N CYS A 362 13.56 1.01 -13.78
CA CYS A 362 14.56 1.81 -13.03
C CYS A 362 13.98 2.60 -11.85
N GLN A 363 12.69 2.44 -11.51
CA GLN A 363 11.99 3.09 -10.40
C GLN A 363 11.94 4.62 -10.44
N ARG A 364 12.41 5.25 -11.53
CA ARG A 364 12.35 6.71 -11.69
C ARG A 364 10.91 7.20 -11.90
N PRO A 365 10.58 8.42 -11.42
CA PRO A 365 9.23 8.97 -11.55
C PRO A 365 8.85 9.20 -13.00
N PHE A 366 7.57 9.02 -13.30
CA PHE A 366 6.94 9.60 -14.48
C PHE A 366 6.40 10.98 -14.12
N LYS A 367 6.70 11.98 -14.93
CA LYS A 367 6.24 13.36 -14.75
C LYS A 367 5.59 13.86 -16.04
N MET A 368 4.64 14.78 -15.89
CA MET A 368 4.12 15.53 -17.04
C MET A 368 5.20 16.48 -17.56
N GLY A 369 5.23 16.70 -18.88
CA GLY A 369 6.22 17.54 -19.55
C GLY A 369 6.52 18.87 -18.86
N ASN A 370 5.46 19.63 -18.63
CA ASN A 370 5.49 20.93 -17.94
C ASN A 370 5.99 20.89 -16.48
N ARG A 371 6.00 19.73 -15.84
CA ARG A 371 6.41 19.52 -14.44
C ARG A 371 7.71 18.72 -14.30
N CYS A 372 8.37 18.38 -15.41
CA CYS A 372 9.57 17.56 -15.36
C CYS A 372 10.80 18.34 -14.86
N GLY A 373 11.01 19.55 -15.38
CA GLY A 373 12.10 20.45 -14.99
C GLY A 373 13.51 20.01 -15.39
N VAL A 374 13.68 18.87 -16.05
CA VAL A 374 15.01 18.35 -16.46
C VAL A 374 15.55 19.06 -17.69
N SER A 375 14.71 19.32 -18.69
CA SER A 375 15.08 19.99 -19.93
C SER A 375 13.90 20.78 -20.50
N PRO A 376 14.13 21.94 -21.16
CA PRO A 376 13.08 22.66 -21.89
C PRO A 376 12.38 21.81 -22.95
N PHE A 377 13.05 20.76 -23.46
CA PHE A 377 12.44 19.82 -24.39
C PHE A 377 11.31 18.99 -23.75
N CYS A 378 11.40 18.74 -22.44
CA CYS A 378 10.41 17.96 -21.71
C CYS A 378 9.03 18.60 -21.74
N GLU A 379 8.92 19.93 -21.80
CA GLU A 379 7.62 20.63 -21.85
C GLU A 379 6.76 20.24 -23.05
N LYS A 380 7.40 19.83 -24.16
CA LYS A 380 6.73 19.36 -25.38
C LYS A 380 6.34 17.88 -25.32
N LEU A 381 6.82 17.16 -24.31
CA LEU A 381 6.50 15.76 -24.09
C LEU A 381 5.28 15.63 -23.18
N GLY A 382 4.51 14.55 -23.37
CA GLY A 382 3.44 14.19 -22.44
C GLY A 382 3.99 13.61 -21.13
N LEU A 383 3.26 12.64 -20.57
CA LEU A 383 3.75 11.84 -19.44
C LEU A 383 5.01 11.06 -19.86
N HIS A 384 6.15 11.32 -19.22
CA HIS A 384 7.42 10.67 -19.55
C HIS A 384 8.30 10.48 -18.30
N SER A 385 9.36 9.68 -18.44
CA SER A 385 10.36 9.45 -17.40
C SER A 385 11.77 9.49 -18.00
N HIS A 386 12.77 9.87 -17.19
CA HIS A 386 14.17 9.94 -17.60
C HIS A 386 14.92 8.68 -17.19
N HIS A 387 14.96 7.69 -18.07
CA HIS A 387 15.58 6.40 -17.79
C HIS A 387 17.12 6.45 -17.90
N PRO A 388 17.88 5.82 -16.99
CA PRO A 388 19.29 5.55 -17.21
C PRO A 388 19.48 4.51 -18.32
N ARG A 389 20.66 4.48 -18.95
CA ARG A 389 20.93 3.61 -20.11
C ARG A 389 20.83 2.11 -19.83
N ASN A 390 21.06 1.67 -18.58
CA ASN A 390 20.89 0.29 -18.13
C ASN A 390 19.45 -0.06 -17.71
N CYS A 391 18.49 0.85 -17.90
CA CYS A 391 17.09 0.56 -17.63
C CYS A 391 16.52 -0.44 -18.66
N LEU A 392 15.66 -1.35 -18.20
CA LEU A 392 14.89 -2.25 -19.04
C LEU A 392 14.13 -1.54 -20.18
N PHE A 393 13.75 -0.26 -20.00
CA PHE A 393 13.15 0.56 -21.06
C PHE A 393 13.97 0.58 -22.35
N TYR A 394 15.31 0.62 -22.25
CA TYR A 394 16.22 0.53 -23.39
C TYR A 394 16.68 -0.90 -23.66
N LEU A 395 16.96 -1.69 -22.61
CA LEU A 395 17.47 -3.06 -22.77
C LEU A 395 16.47 -4.00 -23.45
N ARG A 396 15.16 -3.74 -23.35
CA ARG A 396 14.13 -4.55 -24.02
C ARG A 396 14.23 -4.54 -25.56
N ASP A 397 14.82 -3.49 -26.12
CA ASP A 397 14.99 -3.33 -27.57
C ASP A 397 16.25 -4.06 -28.07
N LYS A 398 17.21 -4.37 -27.19
CA LYS A 398 18.44 -5.13 -27.49
C LYS A 398 18.17 -6.60 -27.74
N ASP A 399 19.02 -7.26 -28.53
CA ASP A 399 18.91 -8.69 -28.74
C ASP A 399 19.40 -9.50 -27.54
N THR A 400 18.82 -10.69 -27.35
CA THR A 400 19.15 -11.56 -26.21
C THR A 400 20.62 -11.94 -26.20
N GLN A 401 21.24 -12.13 -27.36
CA GLN A 401 22.66 -12.45 -27.51
C GLN A 401 23.57 -11.31 -27.03
N GLU A 402 23.20 -10.05 -27.28
CA GLU A 402 23.96 -8.88 -26.83
C GLU A 402 23.89 -8.75 -25.31
N LEU A 403 22.70 -8.94 -24.72
CA LEU A 403 22.50 -8.92 -23.27
C LEU A 403 23.26 -10.06 -22.59
N GLN A 404 23.26 -11.25 -23.18
CA GLN A 404 24.03 -12.40 -22.71
C GLN A 404 25.54 -12.12 -22.78
N SER A 405 26.03 -11.57 -23.88
CA SER A 405 27.44 -11.20 -24.04
C SER A 405 27.90 -10.19 -22.98
N LEU A 406 27.02 -9.24 -22.60
CA LEU A 406 27.30 -8.30 -21.51
C LEU A 406 27.44 -9.03 -20.17
N LEU A 407 26.55 -9.97 -19.87
CA LEU A 407 26.59 -10.78 -18.65
C LEU A 407 27.82 -11.70 -18.61
N ASP A 408 28.18 -12.31 -19.75
CA ASP A 408 29.35 -13.18 -19.89
C ASP A 408 30.66 -12.43 -19.66
N LYS A 409 30.79 -11.21 -20.19
CA LYS A 409 31.98 -10.34 -19.98
C LYS A 409 32.23 -10.07 -18.49
N GLU A 410 31.17 -9.92 -17.71
CA GLU A 410 31.21 -9.63 -16.27
C GLU A 410 31.05 -10.91 -15.42
N ASN A 411 31.11 -12.09 -16.04
CA ASN A 411 31.02 -13.40 -15.39
C ASN A 411 29.76 -13.60 -14.53
N ILE A 412 28.64 -13.02 -14.96
CA ILE A 412 27.34 -13.16 -14.30
C ILE A 412 26.61 -14.37 -14.87
N LYS A 413 26.27 -15.32 -14.00
CA LYS A 413 25.54 -16.53 -14.40
C LYS A 413 24.06 -16.21 -14.70
N TYR A 414 23.58 -16.71 -15.83
CA TYR A 414 22.17 -16.63 -16.23
C TYR A 414 21.66 -17.98 -16.74
N LYS A 415 20.34 -18.16 -16.70
CA LYS A 415 19.68 -19.39 -17.18
C LYS A 415 19.67 -19.40 -18.72
N THR A 416 20.13 -20.47 -19.35
CA THR A 416 20.20 -20.63 -20.82
C THR A 416 19.43 -21.84 -21.33
N LYS A 417 19.54 -22.97 -20.64
CA LYS A 417 18.93 -24.23 -21.05
C LYS A 417 17.45 -24.27 -20.67
N LEU A 418 16.65 -24.88 -21.53
CA LEU A 418 15.44 -25.57 -21.09
C LEU A 418 15.93 -26.68 -20.16
N ASP A 419 15.86 -26.49 -18.85
CA ASP A 419 16.11 -27.60 -17.94
C ASP A 419 15.21 -28.77 -18.40
N SER A 420 15.78 -29.97 -18.48
CA SER A 420 15.17 -31.18 -19.04
C SER A 420 13.84 -31.61 -18.37
N ASP A 421 13.39 -30.86 -17.37
CA ASP A 421 12.16 -31.03 -16.60
C ASP A 421 11.02 -30.07 -17.03
N HIS A 422 11.29 -29.06 -17.87
CA HIS A 422 10.26 -28.15 -18.36
C HIS A 422 9.51 -28.72 -19.57
N LYS A 423 8.38 -29.40 -19.31
CA LYS A 423 7.47 -29.97 -20.33
C LYS A 423 6.54 -28.94 -20.99
N SER A 424 6.51 -27.69 -20.52
CA SER A 424 5.61 -26.67 -21.05
C SER A 424 6.22 -25.94 -22.25
N THR A 425 5.50 -25.93 -23.37
CA THR A 425 5.83 -25.14 -24.56
C THR A 425 5.35 -23.68 -24.46
N ARG A 426 4.67 -23.35 -23.36
CA ARG A 426 3.99 -22.07 -23.12
C ARG A 426 4.60 -21.38 -21.90
N CYS A 427 4.85 -20.08 -22.03
CA CYS A 427 5.47 -19.25 -21.00
C CYS A 427 4.55 -19.16 -19.76
N PRO A 428 5.06 -19.50 -18.56
CA PRO A 428 4.26 -19.58 -17.33
C PRO A 428 4.12 -18.25 -16.58
N VAL A 429 4.77 -17.18 -17.05
CA VAL A 429 4.78 -15.88 -16.36
C VAL A 429 3.36 -15.31 -16.29
N MET A 430 2.92 -14.91 -15.10
CA MET A 430 1.60 -14.34 -14.89
C MET A 430 1.57 -12.87 -15.34
N GLU A 431 0.61 -12.54 -16.20
CA GLU A 431 0.31 -11.20 -16.71
C GLU A 431 -1.12 -10.83 -16.32
N GLN A 432 -1.34 -9.56 -15.96
CA GLN A 432 -2.68 -9.04 -15.76
C GLN A 432 -3.26 -8.63 -17.12
N LYS A 433 -4.31 -9.32 -17.57
CA LYS A 433 -4.96 -9.10 -18.87
C LYS A 433 -6.34 -8.49 -18.70
N ASP A 434 -6.71 -7.62 -19.62
CA ASP A 434 -8.07 -7.08 -19.71
C ASP A 434 -9.02 -8.16 -20.24
N THR A 435 -10.07 -8.45 -19.47
CA THR A 435 -11.20 -9.31 -19.87
C THR A 435 -12.49 -8.51 -19.85
N ASP A 436 -13.55 -9.00 -20.49
CA ASP A 436 -14.87 -8.34 -20.50
C ASP A 436 -15.44 -8.08 -19.08
N ASN A 437 -14.95 -8.83 -18.08
CA ASN A 437 -15.32 -8.69 -16.66
C ASN A 437 -14.24 -7.99 -15.82
N GLY A 438 -13.36 -7.20 -16.44
CA GLY A 438 -12.27 -6.49 -15.77
C GLY A 438 -10.92 -7.20 -15.91
N MET A 439 -9.94 -6.80 -15.10
CA MET A 439 -8.58 -7.37 -15.19
C MET A 439 -8.47 -8.70 -14.45
N ARG A 440 -7.83 -9.70 -15.08
CA ARG A 440 -7.53 -11.00 -14.47
C ARG A 440 -6.08 -11.40 -14.69
N ASP A 441 -5.50 -12.05 -13.69
CA ASP A 441 -4.16 -12.61 -13.78
C ASP A 441 -4.22 -13.94 -14.54
N GLU A 442 -3.54 -13.99 -15.68
CA GLU A 442 -3.43 -15.18 -16.53
C GLU A 442 -1.98 -15.40 -16.95
N ALA A 443 -1.61 -16.65 -17.21
CA ALA A 443 -0.30 -16.93 -17.80
C ALA A 443 -0.15 -16.27 -19.18
N CYS A 444 1.04 -15.75 -19.46
CA CYS A 444 1.44 -15.13 -20.72
C CYS A 444 1.10 -16.02 -21.92
N GLY A 445 1.44 -17.32 -21.84
CA GLY A 445 1.07 -18.30 -22.85
C GLY A 445 1.76 -18.13 -24.21
N ARG A 446 2.73 -17.21 -24.35
CA ARG A 446 3.59 -17.14 -25.55
C ARG A 446 4.53 -18.35 -25.63
N TYR A 447 5.04 -18.65 -26.81
CA TYR A 447 5.98 -19.75 -26.99
C TYR A 447 7.28 -19.50 -26.21
N VAL A 448 7.76 -20.56 -25.56
CA VAL A 448 9.04 -20.55 -24.84
C VAL A 448 10.19 -20.62 -25.84
N GLU A 449 11.19 -19.77 -25.64
CA GLU A 449 12.43 -19.78 -26.44
C GLU A 449 13.63 -20.20 -25.58
N ASN A 450 13.84 -19.54 -24.44
CA ASN A 450 15.00 -19.75 -23.57
C ASN A 450 14.58 -19.87 -22.11
N ALA A 451 15.24 -20.76 -21.36
CA ALA A 451 15.07 -20.88 -19.91
C ALA A 451 13.60 -21.03 -19.42
N GLY A 452 12.71 -21.64 -20.21
CA GLY A 452 11.30 -21.76 -19.84
C GLY A 452 10.46 -20.49 -20.05
N LEU A 453 11.02 -19.42 -20.63
CA LEU A 453 10.40 -18.12 -20.84
C LEU A 453 10.23 -17.79 -22.33
N CYS A 454 9.25 -16.94 -22.66
CA CYS A 454 9.15 -16.36 -24.00
C CYS A 454 10.22 -15.27 -24.19
N ARG A 455 10.48 -14.86 -25.44
CA ARG A 455 11.49 -13.83 -25.77
C ARG A 455 11.37 -12.57 -24.92
N LEU A 456 10.15 -12.07 -24.72
CA LEU A 456 9.90 -10.86 -23.94
C LEU A 456 10.35 -11.04 -22.49
N HIS A 457 9.79 -12.03 -21.79
CA HIS A 457 10.12 -12.28 -20.39
C HIS A 457 11.56 -12.74 -20.18
N TYR A 458 12.17 -13.39 -21.18
CA TYR A 458 13.59 -13.70 -21.12
C TYR A 458 14.45 -12.43 -21.19
N LYS A 459 14.10 -11.45 -22.02
CA LYS A 459 14.77 -10.13 -22.01
C LYS A 459 14.55 -9.39 -20.69
N GLU A 460 13.35 -9.45 -20.11
CA GLU A 460 13.09 -8.87 -18.79
C GLU A 460 13.98 -9.50 -17.72
N TYR A 461 14.09 -10.84 -17.73
CA TYR A 461 14.99 -11.58 -16.83
C TYR A 461 16.45 -11.14 -16.98
N LEU A 462 16.98 -11.07 -18.21
CA LEU A 462 18.36 -10.63 -18.45
C LEU A 462 18.56 -9.16 -18.06
N GLY A 463 17.60 -8.29 -18.40
CA GLY A 463 17.62 -6.87 -18.03
C GLY A 463 17.62 -6.65 -16.52
N ASP A 464 16.89 -7.48 -15.77
CA ASP A 464 16.86 -7.42 -14.32
C ASP A 464 18.18 -7.87 -13.68
N LEU A 465 18.87 -8.85 -14.27
CA LEU A 465 20.22 -9.22 -13.85
C LEU A 465 21.22 -8.08 -14.09
N ILE A 466 21.17 -7.47 -15.27
CA ILE A 466 22.02 -6.31 -15.64
C ILE A 466 21.77 -5.15 -14.69
N TRP A 467 20.51 -4.83 -14.39
CA TRP A 467 20.14 -3.77 -13.46
C TRP A 467 20.61 -4.06 -12.03
N LYS A 468 20.35 -5.27 -11.50
CA LYS A 468 20.74 -5.66 -10.13
C LYS A 468 22.26 -5.69 -9.94
N ALA A 469 23.01 -6.06 -10.98
CA ALA A 469 24.46 -6.03 -10.97
C ALA A 469 25.05 -4.64 -11.26
N GLY A 470 24.22 -3.67 -11.64
CA GLY A 470 24.67 -2.31 -11.94
C GLY A 470 25.55 -2.20 -13.19
N LEU A 471 25.38 -3.12 -14.15
CA LEU A 471 26.22 -3.17 -15.34
C LEU A 471 25.90 -2.04 -16.32
N ASP A 472 26.94 -1.56 -17.00
CA ASP A 472 26.82 -0.55 -18.05
C ASP A 472 26.68 -1.20 -19.44
N PRO A 473 25.53 -1.07 -20.12
CA PRO A 473 25.33 -1.66 -21.44
C PRO A 473 26.10 -0.94 -22.55
N ILE A 474 26.82 0.15 -22.27
CA ILE A 474 27.62 0.87 -23.26
C ILE A 474 28.65 -0.05 -23.97
N LEU A 475 29.09 -1.13 -23.31
CA LEU A 475 30.02 -2.13 -23.84
C LEU A 475 29.46 -2.97 -25.01
N VAL A 476 28.15 -2.90 -25.25
CA VAL A 476 27.47 -3.58 -26.37
C VAL A 476 26.76 -2.58 -27.29
N PHE A 477 27.00 -1.28 -27.14
CA PHE A 477 26.40 -0.26 -27.99
C PHE A 477 27.20 -0.10 -29.29
N ASN A 478 26.48 0.09 -30.39
CA ASN A 478 27.07 0.48 -31.66
C ASN A 478 27.26 2.00 -31.74
N THR A 479 27.97 2.47 -32.77
CA THR A 479 28.29 3.91 -32.94
C THR A 479 27.04 4.80 -32.96
N ASP A 480 25.96 4.36 -33.61
CA ASP A 480 24.71 5.14 -33.73
C ASP A 480 24.00 5.27 -32.37
N GLU A 481 24.05 4.21 -31.55
CA GLU A 481 23.51 4.21 -30.20
C GLU A 481 24.30 5.12 -29.25
N LEU A 482 25.63 5.15 -29.38
CA LEU A 482 26.48 6.09 -28.62
C LEU A 482 26.15 7.55 -29.00
N GLU A 483 25.98 7.85 -30.29
CA GLU A 483 25.53 9.17 -30.72
C GLU A 483 24.16 9.52 -30.13
N LEU A 484 23.23 8.56 -30.09
CA LEU A 484 21.88 8.76 -29.55
C LEU A 484 21.91 9.07 -28.05
N VAL A 485 22.80 8.42 -27.29
CA VAL A 485 22.99 8.72 -25.86
C VAL A 485 23.41 10.17 -25.66
N LEU A 486 24.39 10.66 -26.43
CA LEU A 486 24.84 12.06 -26.33
C LEU A 486 23.76 13.05 -26.79
N LYS A 487 23.05 12.75 -27.89
CA LYS A 487 21.97 13.58 -28.42
C LYS A 487 20.82 13.76 -27.41
N ARG A 488 20.48 12.70 -26.65
CA ARG A 488 19.42 12.76 -25.62
C ARG A 488 19.74 13.72 -24.47
N GLU A 489 21.00 13.80 -24.10
CA GLU A 489 21.50 14.76 -23.09
C GLU A 489 21.86 16.12 -23.70
N ASN A 490 21.51 16.35 -24.97
CA ASN A 490 21.80 17.58 -25.72
C ASN A 490 23.31 17.93 -25.75
N ILE A 491 24.17 16.91 -25.76
CA ILE A 491 25.62 17.05 -25.86
C ILE A 491 26.01 17.07 -27.33
N GLN A 492 26.80 18.08 -27.73
CA GLN A 492 27.32 18.20 -29.08
C GLN A 492 28.20 17.00 -29.43
N LEU A 493 27.94 16.41 -30.60
CA LEU A 493 28.73 15.29 -31.10
C LEU A 493 30.10 15.78 -31.56
N PRO A 494 31.15 14.97 -31.36
CA PRO A 494 32.46 15.26 -31.95
C PRO A 494 32.36 15.23 -33.48
N ASP A 495 33.21 16.03 -34.14
CA ASP A 495 33.29 16.08 -35.60
C ASP A 495 33.72 14.72 -36.16
N LYS A 496 33.00 14.25 -37.19
CA LYS A 496 33.42 13.06 -37.94
C LYS A 496 34.62 13.43 -38.80
N ASN A 497 35.70 12.66 -38.68
CA ASN A 497 36.92 12.90 -39.46
C ASN A 497 36.61 12.79 -40.97
N ARG A 498 37.38 13.49 -41.81
CA ARG A 498 37.07 13.65 -43.25
C ARG A 498 37.02 12.32 -44.04
N ASP A 499 37.61 11.26 -43.50
CA ASP A 499 37.64 9.90 -44.06
C ASP A 499 36.89 8.88 -43.17
N TYR A 500 35.66 9.20 -42.78
CA TYR A 500 34.80 8.35 -41.94
C TYR A 500 34.48 6.96 -42.54
N ASN A 501 34.83 6.72 -43.81
CA ASN A 501 34.65 5.42 -44.47
C ASN A 501 35.79 4.44 -44.15
N ASN A 502 36.90 4.91 -43.56
CA ASN A 502 37.97 4.05 -43.08
C ASN A 502 37.59 3.41 -41.73
N TRP A 503 37.74 2.08 -41.63
CA TRP A 503 37.47 1.31 -40.40
C TRP A 503 38.23 1.87 -39.19
N TYR A 504 39.48 2.29 -39.37
CA TYR A 504 40.32 2.83 -38.29
C TYR A 504 39.79 4.16 -37.73
N ASP A 505 39.37 5.09 -38.60
CA ASP A 505 38.78 6.37 -38.18
C ASP A 505 37.41 6.19 -37.51
N LYS A 506 36.65 5.16 -37.93
CA LYS A 506 35.36 4.82 -37.31
C LYS A 506 35.53 4.28 -35.89
N GLU A 507 36.55 3.46 -35.64
CA GLU A 507 36.84 2.92 -34.31
C GLU A 507 37.32 4.02 -33.36
N LEU A 508 38.23 4.90 -33.82
CA LEU A 508 38.65 6.10 -33.09
C LEU A 508 37.47 7.03 -32.75
N TYR A 509 36.55 7.24 -33.69
CA TYR A 509 35.34 8.04 -33.44
C TYR A 509 34.46 7.39 -32.36
N THR A 510 34.24 6.08 -32.46
CA THR A 510 33.44 5.31 -31.50
C THR A 510 34.07 5.38 -30.10
N GLN A 511 35.39 5.27 -29.99
CA GLN A 511 36.10 5.39 -28.72
C GLN A 511 35.94 6.80 -28.12
N ARG A 512 36.06 7.86 -28.92
CA ARG A 512 35.83 9.24 -28.46
C ARG A 512 34.40 9.44 -27.93
N LEU A 513 33.40 8.88 -28.61
CA LEU A 513 32.01 8.93 -28.13
C LEU A 513 31.88 8.23 -26.77
N LEU A 514 32.50 7.05 -26.63
CA LEU A 514 32.47 6.27 -25.40
C LEU A 514 33.11 7.02 -24.23
N ASP A 515 34.30 7.58 -24.44
CA ASP A 515 35.01 8.38 -23.45
C ASP A 515 34.16 9.59 -23.01
N MET A 516 33.55 10.31 -23.97
CA MET A 516 32.65 11.43 -23.67
C MET A 516 31.43 11.02 -22.86
N ILE A 517 30.83 9.85 -23.13
CA ILE A 517 29.67 9.35 -22.39
C ILE A 517 30.06 8.97 -20.96
N LEU A 518 31.19 8.27 -20.79
CA LEU A 518 31.67 7.86 -19.46
C LEU A 518 32.00 9.08 -18.59
N GLU A 519 32.57 10.13 -19.18
CA GLU A 519 32.91 11.36 -18.47
C GLU A 519 31.67 12.21 -18.15
N LYS A 520 30.81 12.48 -19.15
CA LYS A 520 29.72 13.45 -19.02
C LYS A 520 28.41 12.86 -18.52
N ILE A 521 28.19 11.57 -18.73
CA ILE A 521 26.94 10.86 -18.40
C ILE A 521 27.29 9.60 -17.60
N PRO A 522 27.81 9.72 -16.38
CA PRO A 522 28.15 8.55 -15.57
C PRO A 522 26.89 7.75 -15.22
N LEU A 523 27.01 6.42 -15.21
CA LEU A 523 25.93 5.54 -14.77
C LEU A 523 25.79 5.65 -13.26
N LYS A 524 24.81 6.42 -12.78
CA LYS A 524 24.48 6.47 -11.35
C LYS A 524 23.50 5.33 -11.05
N ASN A 525 23.98 4.31 -10.34
CA ASN A 525 23.17 3.16 -9.89
C ASN A 525 22.37 3.45 -8.61
N GLU A 526 22.32 4.71 -8.15
CA GLU A 526 21.57 5.09 -6.96
C GLU A 526 20.08 5.25 -7.28
N CYS A 527 19.25 4.49 -6.57
CA CYS A 527 17.79 4.64 -6.52
C CYS A 527 17.38 5.75 -5.56
#